data_AF-A0A7J2HWW2-F1
#
_entry.id   AF-A0A7J2HWW2-F1
#
_cell.length_a   1.000
_cell.length_b   1.000
_cell.length_c   1.000
_cell.angle_alpha   90.00
_cell.angle_beta   90.00
_cell.angle_gamma   90.00
#
_symmetry.space_group_name_H-M   'P 1'
#
loop_
_entity.id
_entity.type
_entity.pdbx_description
1 polymer ?
#
loop_
_entity_poly.entity_id
_entity_poly.type
_entity_poly.pdbx_seq_one_letter_code
_entity_poly.pdbx_strand_id
1 'polypeptide(L)'
;MVDFSAVMSMLAMLQQNTDDWFSWMVFMLFMVILNFYAGKLQIQVWMGQIGRALDQLNRFRLEAEREFVETASKYGKEKEKIKKALERFIGFFMMQPETIDPAGAVLKLDHIVRNREDRLNFFIKEVAPKSDDVALANLRDLLESTIALDFIFRVVRHYFVLGKKTQNMIYIAQIQMLLPEIMRMARAYRMAAEASKRGLPMGDGIGPLVALRLIGNSEVIDFGENVVGAELDIEGRRVLVLKAKGPGGEIGRPGEALKRIIESRAGNVSRIMMIDAAMKLEGEKTGEIAEGVGAAIGGIGVEKWEIEEVAAKYG
;
A
#
# COMPACT_ATOMS: atom_id res chain seq x y z
N MET A 1 -31.59 -36.89 0.97
CA MET A 1 -31.16 -37.69 -0.20
C MET A 1 -31.94 -37.11 -1.38
N VAL A 2 -31.30 -36.32 -2.25
CA VAL A 2 -31.99 -35.70 -3.39
C VAL A 2 -32.23 -36.81 -4.41
N ASP A 3 -33.48 -37.00 -4.82
CA ASP A 3 -33.87 -38.06 -5.74
C ASP A 3 -33.37 -37.74 -7.16
N PHE A 4 -32.22 -38.33 -7.51
CA PHE A 4 -31.62 -38.24 -8.84
C PHE A 4 -32.37 -39.06 -9.90
N SER A 5 -33.38 -39.85 -9.52
CA SER A 5 -34.13 -40.68 -10.48
C SER A 5 -34.91 -39.84 -11.48
N ALA A 6 -35.43 -38.68 -11.07
CA ALA A 6 -36.14 -37.74 -11.94
C ALA A 6 -35.21 -37.05 -12.95
N VAL A 7 -33.97 -36.78 -12.55
CA VAL A 7 -32.95 -36.19 -13.44
C VAL A 7 -32.45 -37.23 -14.44
N MET A 8 -32.25 -38.46 -13.98
CA MET A 8 -31.81 -39.58 -14.82
C MET A 8 -32.90 -40.07 -15.78
N SER A 9 -34.18 -40.04 -15.38
CA SER A 9 -35.30 -40.37 -16.27
C SER A 9 -35.54 -39.29 -17.31
N MET A 10 -35.33 -38.01 -16.97
CA MET A 10 -35.37 -36.89 -17.92
C MET A 10 -34.21 -36.94 -18.93
N LEU A 11 -33.01 -37.34 -18.48
CA LEU A 11 -31.86 -37.61 -19.35
C LEU A 11 -32.09 -38.81 -20.29
N ALA A 12 -32.74 -39.87 -19.79
CA ALA A 12 -33.07 -41.04 -20.60
C ALA A 12 -34.15 -40.75 -21.65
N MET A 13 -35.13 -39.87 -21.34
CA MET A 13 -36.14 -39.44 -22.31
C MET A 13 -35.58 -38.55 -23.43
N LEU A 14 -34.50 -37.79 -23.18
CA LEU A 14 -33.80 -37.01 -24.21
C LEU A 14 -33.08 -37.88 -25.25
N GLN A 15 -32.84 -39.16 -24.94
CA GLN A 15 -32.06 -40.07 -25.77
C GLN A 15 -32.91 -40.84 -26.80
N GLN A 16 -34.24 -40.72 -26.76
CA GLN A 16 -35.15 -41.61 -27.50
C GLN A 16 -36.25 -40.86 -28.30
N ASN A 17 -35.86 -39.99 -29.23
CA ASN A 17 -36.49 -39.84 -30.56
C ASN A 17 -35.88 -38.67 -31.36
N THR A 18 -35.70 -38.91 -32.66
CA THR A 18 -35.16 -38.02 -33.67
C THR A 18 -36.14 -36.92 -34.11
N ASP A 19 -36.47 -36.03 -33.18
CA ASP A 19 -36.92 -34.66 -33.46
C ASP A 19 -36.03 -33.71 -32.65
N ASP A 20 -34.77 -33.61 -33.11
CA ASP A 20 -33.66 -32.95 -32.43
C ASP A 20 -34.02 -31.55 -31.90
N TRP A 21 -34.76 -30.75 -32.68
CA TRP A 21 -35.01 -29.35 -32.36
C TRP A 21 -35.88 -29.12 -31.11
N PHE A 22 -36.86 -29.98 -30.84
CA PHE A 22 -37.75 -29.82 -29.67
C PHE A 22 -37.01 -30.21 -28.39
N SER A 23 -36.24 -31.30 -28.41
CA SER A 23 -35.37 -31.72 -27.31
C SER A 23 -34.29 -30.67 -27.01
N TRP A 24 -33.67 -30.08 -28.04
CA TRP A 24 -32.75 -28.95 -27.90
C TRP A 24 -33.43 -27.72 -27.31
N MET A 25 -34.67 -27.41 -27.71
CA MET A 25 -35.42 -26.29 -27.15
C MET A 25 -35.75 -26.48 -25.67
N VAL A 26 -36.20 -27.68 -25.28
CA VAL A 26 -36.46 -28.04 -23.87
C VAL A 26 -35.17 -28.00 -23.06
N PHE A 27 -34.07 -28.51 -23.60
CA PHE A 27 -32.75 -28.46 -22.96
C PHE A 27 -32.24 -27.02 -22.78
N MET A 28 -32.37 -26.17 -23.81
CA MET A 28 -31.99 -24.75 -23.74
C MET A 28 -32.85 -24.00 -22.71
N LEU A 29 -34.16 -24.25 -22.68
CA LEU A 29 -35.05 -23.66 -21.68
C LEU A 29 -34.65 -24.10 -20.26
N PHE A 30 -34.36 -25.38 -20.07
CA PHE A 30 -33.86 -25.92 -18.81
C PHE A 30 -32.53 -25.26 -18.39
N MET A 31 -31.59 -25.08 -19.33
CA MET A 31 -30.32 -24.41 -19.09
C MET A 31 -30.49 -22.92 -18.73
N VAL A 32 -31.42 -22.21 -19.36
CA VAL A 32 -31.74 -20.82 -19.01
C VAL A 32 -32.29 -20.71 -17.59
N ILE A 33 -33.21 -21.61 -17.23
CA ILE A 33 -33.77 -21.66 -15.87
C ILE A 33 -32.66 -21.95 -14.86
N LEU A 34 -31.84 -22.99 -15.10
CA LEU A 34 -30.72 -23.33 -14.22
C LEU A 34 -29.73 -22.16 -14.06
N ASN A 35 -29.35 -21.48 -15.15
CA ASN A 35 -28.44 -20.33 -15.09
C ASN A 35 -29.02 -19.19 -14.24
N PHE A 36 -30.32 -18.93 -14.33
CA PHE A 36 -30.95 -17.88 -13.52
C PHE A 36 -30.96 -18.22 -12.03
N TYR A 37 -31.24 -19.48 -11.68
CA TYR A 37 -31.15 -19.96 -10.30
C TYR A 37 -29.70 -20.00 -9.78
N ALA A 38 -28.77 -20.46 -10.61
CA ALA A 38 -27.34 -20.49 -10.29
C ALA A 38 -26.79 -19.09 -10.02
N GLY A 39 -27.15 -18.09 -10.85
CA GLY A 39 -26.74 -16.70 -10.65
C GLY A 39 -27.22 -16.12 -9.31
N LYS A 40 -28.50 -16.36 -8.94
CA LYS A 40 -29.03 -15.93 -7.65
C LYS A 40 -28.29 -16.58 -6.46
N LEU A 41 -28.02 -17.88 -6.56
CA LEU A 41 -27.29 -18.60 -5.53
C LEU A 41 -25.83 -18.13 -5.43
N GLN A 42 -25.18 -17.88 -6.56
CA GLN A 42 -23.82 -17.35 -6.63
C GLN A 42 -23.70 -15.99 -5.95
N ILE A 43 -24.67 -15.09 -6.15
CA ILE A 43 -24.69 -13.78 -5.48
C ILE A 43 -24.82 -13.94 -3.96
N GLN A 44 -25.63 -14.88 -3.48
CA GLN A 44 -25.72 -15.17 -2.04
C GLN A 44 -24.39 -15.66 -1.47
N VAL A 45 -23.70 -16.55 -2.18
CA VAL A 45 -22.35 -17.01 -1.80
C VAL A 45 -21.37 -15.83 -1.76
N TRP A 46 -21.35 -14.99 -2.79
CA TRP A 46 -20.51 -13.80 -2.85
C TRP A 46 -20.79 -12.82 -1.70
N MET A 47 -22.06 -12.54 -1.41
CA MET A 47 -22.42 -11.70 -0.27
C MET A 47 -21.91 -12.27 1.06
N GLY A 48 -21.93 -13.60 1.25
CA GLY A 48 -21.37 -14.25 2.43
C GLY A 48 -19.85 -14.17 2.50
N GLN A 49 -19.15 -14.29 1.37
CA GLN A 49 -17.70 -14.10 1.30
C GLN A 49 -17.31 -12.66 1.64
N ILE A 50 -17.99 -11.67 1.05
CA ILE A 50 -17.76 -10.24 1.31
C ILE A 50 -18.07 -9.91 2.77
N GLY A 51 -19.16 -10.46 3.33
CA GLY A 51 -19.51 -10.27 4.75
C GLY A 51 -18.38 -10.72 5.69
N ARG A 52 -17.84 -11.93 5.49
CA ARG A 52 -16.70 -12.43 6.28
C ARG A 52 -15.45 -11.56 6.13
N ALA A 53 -15.17 -11.10 4.92
CA ALA A 53 -14.06 -10.19 4.67
C ALA A 53 -14.26 -8.84 5.36
N LEU A 54 -15.47 -8.27 5.33
CA LEU A 54 -15.82 -7.04 6.05
C LEU A 54 -15.64 -7.18 7.56
N ASP A 55 -16.02 -8.32 8.15
CA ASP A 55 -15.78 -8.59 9.56
C ASP A 55 -14.29 -8.62 9.87
N GLN A 56 -13.48 -9.22 8.99
CA GLN A 56 -12.04 -9.25 9.13
C GLN A 56 -11.41 -7.86 8.97
N LEU A 57 -11.83 -7.06 7.99
CA LEU A 57 -11.40 -5.68 7.81
C LEU A 57 -11.75 -4.82 9.03
N ASN A 58 -12.95 -5.00 9.60
CA ASN A 58 -13.34 -4.30 10.81
C ASN A 58 -12.47 -4.69 12.02
N ARG A 59 -12.12 -5.97 12.14
CA ARG A 59 -11.16 -6.41 13.18
C ARG A 59 -9.80 -5.74 13.01
N PHE A 60 -9.24 -5.72 11.79
CA PHE A 60 -7.96 -5.05 11.54
C PHE A 60 -8.00 -3.57 11.86
N ARG A 61 -9.06 -2.86 11.47
CA ARG A 61 -9.28 -1.45 11.80
C ARG A 61 -9.30 -1.24 13.32
N LEU A 62 -10.14 -1.99 14.04
CA LEU A 62 -10.27 -1.86 15.50
C LEU A 62 -8.99 -2.25 16.25
N GLU A 63 -8.26 -3.25 15.76
CA GLU A 63 -6.95 -3.64 16.28
C GLU A 63 -5.96 -2.48 16.16
N ALA A 64 -5.82 -1.89 14.96
CA ALA A 64 -4.91 -0.77 14.73
C ALA A 64 -5.28 0.48 15.55
N GLU A 65 -6.57 0.83 15.63
CA GLU A 65 -7.03 1.95 16.47
C GLU A 65 -6.66 1.75 17.95
N ARG A 66 -6.89 0.53 18.47
CA ARG A 66 -6.51 0.19 19.85
C ARG A 66 -5.00 0.28 20.05
N GLU A 67 -4.22 -0.25 19.12
CA GLU A 67 -2.75 -0.24 19.20
C GLU A 67 -2.18 1.19 19.14
N PHE A 68 -2.76 2.05 18.31
CA PHE A 68 -2.40 3.47 18.29
C PHE A 68 -2.67 4.13 19.63
N VAL A 69 -3.88 3.97 20.18
CA VAL A 69 -4.26 4.56 21.48
C VAL A 69 -3.36 4.04 22.61
N GLU A 70 -3.08 2.74 22.63
CA GLU A 70 -2.20 2.13 23.63
C GLU A 70 -0.76 2.64 23.52
N THR A 71 -0.22 2.71 22.30
CA THR A 71 1.17 3.14 22.07
C THR A 71 1.32 4.64 22.38
N ALA A 72 0.42 5.48 21.88
CA ALA A 72 0.43 6.92 22.15
C ALA A 72 0.26 7.25 23.65
N SER A 73 -0.54 6.46 24.39
CA SER A 73 -0.77 6.70 25.82
C SER A 73 0.49 6.60 26.68
N LYS A 74 1.52 5.90 26.20
CA LYS A 74 2.85 5.83 26.86
C LYS A 74 3.57 7.18 26.89
N TYR A 75 3.16 8.13 26.04
CA TYR A 75 3.79 9.43 25.84
C TYR A 75 2.98 10.60 26.41
N GLY A 76 2.04 10.33 27.33
CA GLY A 76 1.62 11.31 28.33
C GLY A 76 0.15 11.73 28.36
N LYS A 77 -0.70 11.29 27.43
CA LYS A 77 -2.16 11.53 27.50
C LYS A 77 -2.94 10.26 27.86
N GLU A 78 -4.10 10.47 28.49
CA GLU A 78 -5.05 9.40 28.82
C GLU A 78 -5.64 8.78 27.55
N LYS A 79 -5.82 7.45 27.58
CA LYS A 79 -6.35 6.67 26.45
C LYS A 79 -7.67 7.23 25.90
N GLU A 80 -8.59 7.65 26.77
CA GLU A 80 -9.89 8.18 26.37
C GLU A 80 -9.79 9.50 25.57
N LYS A 81 -8.87 10.39 25.94
CA LYS A 81 -8.63 11.64 25.22
C LYS A 81 -8.00 11.37 23.85
N ILE A 82 -7.06 10.44 23.79
CA ILE A 82 -6.41 10.02 22.54
C ILE A 82 -7.43 9.39 21.59
N LYS A 83 -8.29 8.51 22.10
CA LYS A 83 -9.34 7.86 21.31
C LYS A 83 -10.29 8.88 20.67
N LYS A 84 -10.78 9.86 21.44
CA LYS A 84 -11.63 10.95 20.89
C LYS A 84 -10.90 11.82 19.88
N ALA A 85 -9.60 12.06 20.07
CA ALA A 85 -8.79 12.77 19.09
C ALA A 85 -8.64 11.97 17.79
N LEU A 86 -8.36 10.67 17.89
CA LEU A 86 -8.27 9.75 16.75
C LEU A 86 -9.58 9.66 15.98
N GLU A 87 -10.73 9.51 16.65
CA GLU A 87 -12.05 9.44 16.00
C GLU A 87 -12.34 10.70 15.14
N ARG A 88 -11.85 11.87 15.55
CA ARG A 88 -11.99 13.11 14.77
C ARG A 88 -10.98 13.20 13.62
N PHE A 89 -9.82 12.56 13.76
CA PHE A 89 -8.71 12.65 12.81
C PHE A 89 -8.71 11.51 11.77
N ILE A 90 -9.30 10.36 12.06
CA ILE A 90 -9.23 9.15 11.21
C ILE A 90 -9.76 9.37 9.80
N GLY A 91 -10.67 10.34 9.63
CA GLY A 91 -11.19 10.77 8.34
C GLY A 91 -10.27 11.72 7.56
N PHE A 92 -9.06 12.01 8.03
CA PHE A 92 -8.10 12.89 7.35
C PHE A 92 -7.64 12.28 6.03
N PHE A 93 -7.62 13.09 4.98
CA PHE A 93 -7.13 12.72 3.67
C PHE A 93 -6.43 13.91 3.01
N MET A 94 -5.59 13.60 2.03
CA MET A 94 -4.92 14.57 1.18
C MET A 94 -5.57 14.52 -0.20
N MET A 95 -5.78 15.68 -0.81
CA MET A 95 -6.18 15.80 -2.20
C MET A 95 -4.95 16.07 -3.07
N GLN A 96 -4.88 15.42 -4.22
CA GLN A 96 -3.84 15.68 -5.21
C GLN A 96 -4.02 17.07 -5.85
N PRO A 97 -2.94 17.73 -6.28
CA PRO A 97 -3.04 19.00 -7.00
C PRO A 97 -3.65 18.80 -8.38
N GLU A 98 -4.25 19.86 -8.92
CA GLU A 98 -4.69 19.90 -10.32
C GLU A 98 -3.49 19.84 -11.28
N THR A 99 -3.63 19.05 -12.34
CA THR A 99 -2.54 18.75 -13.30
C THR A 99 -2.81 19.25 -14.72
N ILE A 100 -3.92 19.98 -14.94
CA ILE A 100 -4.24 20.63 -16.22
C ILE A 100 -3.08 21.51 -16.72
N ASP A 101 -2.41 22.22 -15.81
CA ASP A 101 -1.12 22.86 -16.08
C ASP A 101 0.00 21.97 -15.53
N PRO A 102 0.65 21.15 -16.38
CA PRO A 102 1.67 20.21 -15.94
C PRO A 102 2.93 20.91 -15.43
N ALA A 103 3.17 22.18 -15.81
CA ALA A 103 4.30 22.94 -15.32
C ALA A 103 4.15 23.19 -13.80
N GLY A 104 5.05 22.60 -13.01
CA GLY A 104 5.05 22.73 -11.56
C GLY A 104 4.01 21.88 -10.83
N ALA A 105 3.35 20.93 -11.49
CA ALA A 105 2.45 19.97 -10.83
C ALA A 105 3.18 19.18 -9.72
N VAL A 106 4.43 18.78 -9.97
CA VAL A 106 5.25 18.06 -8.98
C VAL A 106 5.61 18.95 -7.79
N LEU A 107 5.92 20.23 -8.00
CA LEU A 107 6.21 21.19 -6.91
C LEU A 107 4.98 21.41 -6.02
N LYS A 108 3.79 21.51 -6.61
CA LYS A 108 2.53 21.58 -5.86
C LYS A 108 2.30 20.30 -5.06
N LEU A 109 2.60 19.14 -5.67
CA LEU A 109 2.49 17.85 -5.00
C LEU A 109 3.44 17.77 -3.80
N ASP A 110 4.72 18.12 -3.97
CA ASP A 110 5.69 18.16 -2.86
C ASP A 110 5.20 19.05 -1.70
N HIS A 111 4.71 20.26 -2.01
CA HIS A 111 4.18 21.16 -0.99
C HIS A 111 2.99 20.54 -0.22
N ILE A 112 2.04 19.91 -0.93
CA ILE A 112 0.90 19.24 -0.31
C ILE A 112 1.35 18.06 0.58
N VAL A 113 2.40 17.36 0.18
CA VAL A 113 2.94 16.19 0.90
C VAL A 113 3.64 16.62 2.17
N ARG A 114 4.45 17.67 2.12
CA ARG A 114 5.02 18.33 3.30
C ARG A 114 3.94 18.75 4.28
N ASN A 115 2.92 19.46 3.79
CA ASN A 115 1.82 19.92 4.64
C ASN A 115 1.05 18.74 5.27
N ARG A 116 0.89 17.64 4.55
CA ARG A 116 0.27 16.41 5.09
C ARG A 116 1.13 15.82 6.21
N GLU A 117 2.44 15.70 6.00
CA GLU A 117 3.38 15.21 6.99
C GLU A 117 3.38 16.10 8.25
N ASP A 118 3.47 17.41 8.08
CA ASP A 118 3.40 18.39 9.17
C ASP A 118 2.08 18.29 9.94
N ARG A 119 0.96 18.09 9.23
CA ARG A 119 -0.34 17.92 9.86
C ARG A 119 -0.42 16.64 10.70
N LEU A 120 0.18 15.54 10.23
CA LEU A 120 0.28 14.30 10.98
C LEU A 120 1.17 14.49 12.21
N ASN A 121 2.36 15.09 12.05
CA ASN A 121 3.29 15.38 13.13
C ASN A 121 2.65 16.27 14.21
N PHE A 122 1.88 17.28 13.81
CA PHE A 122 1.11 18.13 14.72
C PHE A 122 0.10 17.32 15.54
N PHE A 123 -0.65 16.41 14.89
CA PHE A 123 -1.59 15.55 15.59
C PHE A 123 -0.88 14.59 16.56
N ILE A 124 0.25 14.00 16.17
CA ILE A 124 1.05 13.14 17.07
C ILE A 124 1.53 13.93 18.28
N LYS A 125 2.09 15.14 18.10
CA LYS A 125 2.50 16.01 19.21
C LYS A 125 1.33 16.41 20.10
N GLU A 126 0.13 16.56 19.54
CA GLU A 126 -1.08 16.76 20.33
C GLU A 126 -1.38 15.54 21.21
N VAL A 127 -1.37 14.32 20.67
CA VAL A 127 -1.81 13.12 21.41
C VAL A 127 -0.72 12.47 22.27
N ALA A 128 0.56 12.69 21.93
CA ALA A 128 1.74 12.07 22.51
C ALA A 128 2.86 13.12 22.74
N PRO A 129 2.65 14.13 23.60
CA PRO A 129 3.55 15.29 23.71
C PRO A 129 4.96 14.97 24.23
N LYS A 130 5.17 13.79 24.83
CA LYS A 130 6.48 13.35 25.35
C LYS A 130 7.23 12.41 24.39
N SER A 131 6.77 12.22 23.15
CA SER A 131 7.47 11.41 22.16
C SER A 131 8.77 12.08 21.73
N ASP A 132 9.87 11.34 21.68
CA ASP A 132 11.08 11.74 20.96
C ASP A 132 10.87 11.62 19.44
N ASP A 133 11.86 12.02 18.64
CA ASP A 133 11.73 12.04 17.17
C ASP A 133 11.46 10.64 16.59
N VAL A 134 12.09 9.60 17.16
CA VAL A 134 11.89 8.21 16.73
C VAL A 134 10.49 7.72 17.08
N ALA A 135 10.00 7.97 18.30
CA ALA A 135 8.64 7.63 18.68
C ALA A 135 7.61 8.42 17.87
N LEU A 136 7.89 9.68 17.55
CA LEU A 136 7.03 10.52 16.72
C LEU A 136 6.87 9.90 15.32
N ALA A 137 7.96 9.53 14.67
CA ALA A 137 7.95 8.86 13.36
C ALA A 137 7.17 7.54 13.40
N ASN A 138 7.47 6.67 14.38
CA ASN A 138 6.80 5.38 14.53
C ASN A 138 5.28 5.53 14.82
N LEU A 139 4.89 6.51 15.63
CA LEU A 139 3.48 6.82 15.89
C LEU A 139 2.78 7.38 14.66
N ARG A 140 3.48 8.19 13.85
CA ARG A 140 2.96 8.67 12.56
C ARG A 140 2.69 7.50 11.63
N ASP A 141 3.63 6.60 11.44
CA ASP A 141 3.48 5.46 10.52
C ASP A 141 2.36 4.51 10.98
N LEU A 142 2.23 4.33 12.30
CA LEU A 142 1.10 3.60 12.90
C LEU A 142 -0.24 4.30 12.63
N LEU A 143 -0.30 5.62 12.76
CA LEU A 143 -1.49 6.40 12.43
C LEU A 143 -1.87 6.29 10.96
N GLU A 144 -0.89 6.38 10.06
CA GLU A 144 -1.12 6.23 8.62
C GLU A 144 -1.69 4.84 8.28
N SER A 145 -1.13 3.79 8.86
CA SER A 145 -1.64 2.42 8.71
C SER A 145 -3.07 2.29 9.26
N THR A 146 -3.37 2.97 10.36
CA THR A 146 -4.71 3.00 10.97
C THR A 146 -5.71 3.70 10.05
N ILE A 147 -5.37 4.87 9.48
CA ILE A 147 -6.19 5.60 8.52
C ILE A 147 -6.45 4.76 7.27
N ALA A 148 -5.42 4.08 6.74
CA ALA A 148 -5.54 3.22 5.57
C ALA A 148 -6.50 2.05 5.81
N LEU A 149 -6.40 1.36 6.95
CA LEU A 149 -7.30 0.26 7.33
C LEU A 149 -8.74 0.74 7.49
N ASP A 150 -8.96 1.90 8.12
CA ASP A 150 -10.29 2.51 8.22
C ASP A 150 -10.86 2.86 6.85
N PHE A 151 -10.06 3.47 5.97
CA PHE A 151 -10.46 3.81 4.62
C PHE A 151 -10.88 2.57 3.82
N ILE A 152 -10.06 1.51 3.81
CA ILE A 152 -10.38 0.25 3.13
C ILE A 152 -11.70 -0.31 3.65
N PHE A 153 -11.88 -0.39 4.97
CA PHE A 153 -13.13 -0.88 5.56
C PHE A 153 -14.35 -0.05 5.14
N ARG A 154 -14.26 1.29 5.22
CA ARG A 154 -15.38 2.19 4.87
C ARG A 154 -15.76 2.08 3.40
N VAL A 155 -14.80 2.04 2.49
CA VAL A 155 -15.05 1.96 1.05
C VAL A 155 -15.70 0.63 0.68
N VAL A 156 -15.14 -0.49 1.15
CA VAL A 156 -15.71 -1.83 0.88
C VAL A 156 -17.12 -1.95 1.45
N ARG A 157 -17.33 -1.45 2.68
CA ARG A 157 -18.65 -1.46 3.32
C ARG A 157 -19.64 -0.59 2.56
N HIS A 158 -19.22 0.58 2.07
CA HIS A 158 -20.07 1.48 1.30
C HIS A 158 -20.62 0.78 0.05
N TYR A 159 -19.73 0.22 -0.79
CA TYR A 159 -20.16 -0.46 -2.02
C TYR A 159 -20.97 -1.73 -1.74
N PHE A 160 -20.65 -2.47 -0.67
CA PHE A 160 -21.43 -3.64 -0.27
C PHE A 160 -22.86 -3.27 0.13
N VAL A 161 -23.02 -2.23 0.97
CA VAL A 161 -24.35 -1.72 1.37
C VAL A 161 -25.09 -1.15 0.17
N LEU A 162 -24.41 -0.41 -0.71
CA LEU A 162 -24.99 0.15 -1.92
C LEU A 162 -25.53 -0.96 -2.83
N GLY A 163 -24.73 -2.00 -3.11
CA GLY A 163 -25.14 -3.14 -3.92
C GLY A 163 -26.34 -3.89 -3.33
N LYS A 164 -26.39 -4.07 -2.00
CA LYS A 164 -27.55 -4.70 -1.34
C LYS A 164 -28.81 -3.84 -1.41
N LYS A 165 -28.71 -2.54 -1.17
CA LYS A 165 -29.87 -1.63 -1.16
C LYS A 165 -30.46 -1.41 -2.54
N THR A 166 -29.60 -1.29 -3.56
CA THR A 166 -30.03 -1.07 -4.95
C THR A 166 -30.36 -2.36 -5.69
N GLN A 167 -30.14 -3.52 -5.05
CA GLN A 167 -30.16 -4.84 -5.68
C GLN A 167 -29.27 -4.92 -6.93
N ASN A 168 -28.27 -4.05 -7.02
CA ASN A 168 -27.34 -4.02 -8.14
C ASN A 168 -26.23 -5.06 -7.91
N MET A 169 -26.37 -6.17 -8.62
CA MET A 169 -25.49 -7.33 -8.54
C MET A 169 -24.08 -7.04 -9.05
N ILE A 170 -23.90 -6.03 -9.90
CA ILE A 170 -22.61 -5.65 -10.47
C ILE A 170 -21.68 -5.14 -9.37
N TYR A 171 -22.18 -4.35 -8.40
CA TYR A 171 -21.36 -3.92 -7.27
C TYR A 171 -20.89 -5.11 -6.42
N ILE A 172 -21.75 -6.11 -6.20
CA ILE A 172 -21.38 -7.31 -5.45
C ILE A 172 -20.30 -8.11 -6.19
N ALA A 173 -20.46 -8.28 -7.50
CA ALA A 173 -19.48 -8.96 -8.34
C ALA A 173 -18.12 -8.24 -8.33
N GLN A 174 -18.10 -6.91 -8.52
CA GLN A 174 -16.87 -6.11 -8.51
C GLN A 174 -16.09 -6.25 -7.20
N ILE A 175 -16.79 -6.14 -6.06
CA ILE A 175 -16.15 -6.32 -4.75
C ILE A 175 -15.59 -7.74 -4.64
N GLN A 176 -16.35 -8.75 -5.04
CA GLN A 176 -15.92 -10.15 -4.92
C GLN A 176 -14.67 -10.44 -5.75
N MET A 177 -14.61 -9.92 -6.98
CA MET A 177 -13.46 -10.09 -7.87
C MET A 177 -12.20 -9.42 -7.33
N LEU A 178 -12.33 -8.24 -6.73
CA LEU A 178 -11.23 -7.50 -6.12
C LEU A 178 -10.91 -7.93 -4.68
N LEU A 179 -11.75 -8.79 -4.09
CA LEU A 179 -11.65 -9.16 -2.67
C LEU A 179 -10.28 -9.73 -2.27
N PRO A 180 -9.64 -10.61 -3.06
CA PRO A 180 -8.32 -11.13 -2.71
C PRO A 180 -7.28 -10.02 -2.57
N GLU A 181 -7.32 -9.04 -3.47
CA GLU A 181 -6.41 -7.90 -3.51
C GLU A 181 -6.66 -6.92 -2.36
N ILE A 182 -7.94 -6.60 -2.11
CA ILE A 182 -8.34 -5.78 -0.96
C ILE A 182 -7.84 -6.40 0.34
N MET A 183 -8.02 -7.71 0.50
CA MET A 183 -7.57 -8.42 1.68
C MET A 183 -6.03 -8.51 1.77
N ARG A 184 -5.33 -8.59 0.63
CA ARG A 184 -3.87 -8.54 0.57
C ARG A 184 -3.34 -7.19 1.05
N MET A 185 -3.88 -6.09 0.52
CA MET A 185 -3.56 -4.73 0.95
C MET A 185 -3.85 -4.52 2.44
N ALA A 186 -5.03 -4.93 2.91
CA ALA A 186 -5.40 -4.77 4.32
C ALA A 186 -4.47 -5.57 5.27
N ARG A 187 -4.05 -6.78 4.87
CA ARG A 187 -3.04 -7.55 5.64
C ARG A 187 -1.69 -6.84 5.65
N ALA A 188 -1.26 -6.27 4.53
CA ALA A 188 -0.02 -5.50 4.46
C ALA A 188 -0.06 -4.30 5.41
N TYR A 189 -1.14 -3.50 5.40
CA TYR A 189 -1.29 -2.40 6.36
C TYR A 189 -1.40 -2.84 7.81
N ARG A 190 -1.99 -4.01 8.09
CA ARG A 190 -2.00 -4.57 9.45
C ARG A 190 -0.61 -4.97 9.92
N MET A 191 0.17 -5.63 9.06
CA MET A 191 1.56 -5.95 9.34
C MET A 191 2.38 -4.68 9.50
N ALA A 192 2.06 -3.65 8.71
CA ALA A 192 2.69 -2.36 8.79
C ALA A 192 2.45 -1.71 10.17
N ALA A 193 1.20 -1.63 10.62
CA ALA A 193 0.85 -1.14 11.95
C ALA A 193 1.64 -1.85 13.07
N GLU A 194 1.72 -3.18 13.04
CA GLU A 194 2.45 -3.94 14.05
C GLU A 194 3.97 -3.69 14.01
N ALA A 195 4.54 -3.48 12.82
CA ALA A 195 5.95 -3.12 12.66
C ALA A 195 6.24 -1.70 13.17
N SER A 196 5.41 -0.71 12.82
CA SER A 196 5.54 0.67 13.30
C SER A 196 5.46 0.76 14.82
N LYS A 197 4.51 0.03 15.43
CA LYS A 197 4.37 -0.10 16.89
C LYS A 197 5.65 -0.62 17.57
N ARG A 198 6.40 -1.49 16.90
CA ARG A 198 7.65 -2.07 17.40
C ARG A 198 8.90 -1.29 16.96
N GLY A 199 8.75 -0.25 16.13
CA GLY A 199 9.86 0.46 15.52
C GLY A 199 10.73 -0.43 14.63
N LEU A 200 10.11 -1.42 13.96
CA LEU A 200 10.81 -2.30 13.02
C LEU A 200 10.90 -1.63 11.65
N PRO A 201 12.03 -1.76 10.93
CA PRO A 201 12.15 -1.26 9.57
C PRO A 201 11.10 -1.93 8.66
N MET A 202 10.56 -1.14 7.73
CA MET A 202 9.43 -1.52 6.87
C MET A 202 9.80 -1.41 5.40
N GLY A 203 9.29 -2.32 4.57
CA GLY A 203 9.59 -2.36 3.15
C GLY A 203 10.77 -3.26 2.81
N ASP A 204 11.37 -3.02 1.64
CA ASP A 204 12.52 -3.81 1.18
C ASP A 204 13.81 -3.36 1.87
N GLY A 205 14.50 -4.31 2.48
CA GLY A 205 15.77 -4.08 3.16
C GLY A 205 16.98 -4.16 2.23
N ILE A 206 16.85 -4.60 0.98
CA ILE A 206 17.99 -4.89 0.10
C ILE A 206 18.89 -3.66 -0.09
N GLY A 207 18.31 -2.50 -0.41
CA GLY A 207 19.05 -1.26 -0.63
C GLY A 207 19.85 -0.84 0.61
N PRO A 208 19.19 -0.64 1.77
CA PRO A 208 19.87 -0.34 3.03
C PRO A 208 20.90 -1.40 3.46
N LEU A 209 20.65 -2.69 3.24
CA LEU A 209 21.59 -3.77 3.60
C LEU A 209 22.82 -3.78 2.71
N VAL A 210 22.66 -3.55 1.41
CA VAL A 210 23.80 -3.41 0.48
C VAL A 210 24.62 -2.17 0.83
N ALA A 211 23.96 -1.03 1.07
CA ALA A 211 24.64 0.19 1.51
C ALA A 211 25.41 -0.02 2.82
N LEU A 212 24.80 -0.68 3.82
CA LEU A 212 25.47 -1.00 5.08
C LEU A 212 26.70 -1.90 4.88
N ARG A 213 26.60 -2.90 3.99
CA ARG A 213 27.72 -3.80 3.67
C ARG A 213 28.88 -3.07 2.97
N LEU A 214 28.58 -2.09 2.12
CA LEU A 214 29.60 -1.27 1.45
C LEU A 214 30.25 -0.28 2.42
N ILE A 215 29.46 0.41 3.25
CA ILE A 215 29.96 1.38 4.24
C ILE A 215 30.86 0.69 5.27
N GLY A 216 30.49 -0.51 5.73
CA GLY A 216 31.27 -1.27 6.69
C GLY A 216 31.54 -0.48 7.98
N ASN A 217 32.82 -0.28 8.31
CA ASN A 217 33.27 0.48 9.49
C ASN A 217 33.72 1.91 9.16
N SER A 218 33.47 2.40 7.95
CA SER A 218 33.83 3.76 7.56
C SER A 218 33.04 4.80 8.35
N GLU A 219 33.60 6.00 8.47
CA GLU A 219 32.94 7.13 9.11
C GLU A 219 31.65 7.51 8.36
N VAL A 220 30.55 7.59 9.10
CA VAL A 220 29.24 7.95 8.56
C VAL A 220 29.06 9.46 8.63
N ILE A 221 28.79 10.06 7.48
CA ILE A 221 28.52 11.47 7.28
C ILE A 221 27.01 11.68 7.20
N ASP A 222 26.50 12.70 7.90
CA ASP A 222 25.10 13.13 7.82
C ASP A 222 24.93 14.13 6.66
N PHE A 223 24.05 13.81 5.71
CA PHE A 223 23.77 14.64 4.53
C PHE A 223 22.47 15.45 4.69
N GLY A 224 21.86 15.43 5.88
CA GLY A 224 20.58 16.07 6.15
C GLY A 224 19.39 15.26 5.63
N GLU A 225 18.18 15.73 5.93
CA GLU A 225 16.91 15.14 5.48
C GLU A 225 16.77 13.63 5.75
N ASN A 226 17.31 13.15 6.87
CA ASN A 226 17.37 11.73 7.23
C ASN A 226 18.14 10.85 6.24
N VAL A 227 19.16 11.39 5.57
CA VAL A 227 20.08 10.66 4.69
C VAL A 227 21.48 10.67 5.28
N VAL A 228 22.10 9.50 5.34
CA VAL A 228 23.47 9.32 5.82
C VAL A 228 24.27 8.50 4.82
N GLY A 229 25.59 8.61 4.85
CA GLY A 229 26.43 7.86 3.93
C GLY A 229 27.89 7.86 4.30
N ALA A 230 28.72 7.28 3.44
CA ALA A 230 30.18 7.32 3.57
C ALA A 230 30.84 7.45 2.20
N GLU A 231 31.98 8.12 2.17
CA GLU A 231 32.85 8.14 1.01
C GLU A 231 33.86 6.99 1.08
N LEU A 232 33.96 6.25 -0.01
CA LEU A 232 34.77 5.05 -0.12
C LEU A 232 35.64 5.11 -1.38
N ASP A 233 36.76 4.40 -1.37
CA ASP A 233 37.49 4.04 -2.58
C ASP A 233 37.14 2.58 -2.93
N ILE A 234 36.48 2.38 -4.07
CA ILE A 234 36.13 1.06 -4.58
C ILE A 234 36.78 0.92 -5.95
N GLU A 235 37.73 -0.01 -6.07
CA GLU A 235 38.45 -0.29 -7.33
C GLU A 235 39.10 0.96 -7.95
N GLY A 236 39.66 1.87 -7.12
CA GLY A 236 40.27 3.12 -7.58
C GLY A 236 39.27 4.20 -7.98
N ARG A 237 37.98 4.02 -7.66
CA ARG A 237 36.93 5.01 -7.87
C ARG A 237 36.42 5.53 -6.54
N ARG A 238 36.30 6.85 -6.42
CA ARG A 238 35.63 7.48 -5.27
C ARG A 238 34.12 7.28 -5.39
N VAL A 239 33.56 6.50 -4.48
CA VAL A 239 32.13 6.19 -4.42
C VAL A 239 31.54 6.83 -3.16
N LEU A 240 30.42 7.52 -3.31
CA LEU A 240 29.62 7.99 -2.18
C LEU A 240 28.42 7.07 -2.03
N VAL A 241 28.36 6.31 -0.94
CA VAL A 241 27.25 5.39 -0.65
C VAL A 241 26.30 6.08 0.30
N LEU A 242 25.03 6.19 -0.09
CA LEU A 242 23.97 6.84 0.69
C LEU A 242 22.91 5.82 1.12
N LYS A 243 22.30 6.05 2.28
CA LYS A 243 21.13 5.33 2.79
C LYS A 243 20.25 6.22 3.66
N ALA A 244 19.01 5.81 3.90
CA ALA A 244 18.19 6.39 4.95
C ALA A 244 18.86 6.25 6.34
N LYS A 245 18.71 7.24 7.21
CA LYS A 245 19.34 7.31 8.54
C LYS A 245 18.91 6.14 9.42
N GLY A 246 17.60 5.91 9.55
CA GLY A 246 17.01 4.92 10.46
C GLY A 246 17.32 5.20 11.94
N PRO A 247 16.87 4.36 12.89
CA PRO A 247 16.12 3.11 12.74
C PRO A 247 14.59 3.28 12.54
N GLY A 248 14.07 4.51 12.48
CA GLY A 248 12.65 4.78 12.21
C GLY A 248 12.22 4.39 10.78
N GLY A 249 10.91 4.29 10.55
CA GLY A 249 10.31 4.00 9.23
C GLY A 249 10.47 5.11 8.18
N GLU A 250 11.15 6.20 8.54
CA GLU A 250 11.40 7.33 7.66
C GLU A 250 12.50 7.00 6.63
N ILE A 251 12.14 7.10 5.35
CA ILE A 251 13.08 6.98 4.23
C ILE A 251 13.93 8.25 4.09
N GLY A 252 13.44 9.40 4.58
CA GLY A 252 14.05 10.71 4.39
C GLY A 252 13.74 11.32 3.03
N ARG A 253 14.54 12.31 2.61
CA ARG A 253 14.43 12.98 1.30
C ARG A 253 15.70 12.78 0.46
N PRO A 254 15.90 11.57 -0.10
CA PRO A 254 17.07 11.25 -0.90
C PRO A 254 17.23 12.14 -2.14
N GLY A 255 16.15 12.63 -2.76
CA GLY A 255 16.20 13.56 -3.88
C GLY A 255 16.86 14.89 -3.51
N GLU A 256 16.39 15.53 -2.44
CA GLU A 256 17.00 16.74 -1.89
C GLU A 256 18.46 16.53 -1.48
N ALA A 257 18.75 15.44 -0.76
CA ALA A 257 20.11 15.13 -0.32
C ALA A 257 21.06 14.96 -1.51
N LEU A 258 20.63 14.20 -2.52
CA LEU A 258 21.41 14.01 -3.75
C LEU A 258 21.64 15.33 -4.48
N LYS A 259 20.62 16.19 -4.56
CA LYS A 259 20.74 17.52 -5.16
C LYS A 259 21.81 18.36 -4.46
N ARG A 260 21.76 18.46 -3.13
CA ARG A 260 22.75 19.20 -2.33
C ARG A 260 24.17 18.65 -2.54
N ILE A 261 24.33 17.32 -2.62
CA ILE A 261 25.62 16.67 -2.86
C ILE A 261 26.17 17.03 -4.25
N ILE A 262 25.37 16.90 -5.30
CA ILE A 262 25.81 17.19 -6.67
C ILE A 262 26.16 18.68 -6.83
N GLU A 263 25.32 19.56 -6.30
CA GLU A 263 25.53 21.02 -6.34
C GLU A 263 26.80 21.42 -5.57
N SER A 264 27.02 20.85 -4.37
CA SER A 264 28.23 21.14 -3.56
C SER A 264 29.53 20.67 -4.23
N ARG A 265 29.45 19.70 -5.13
CA ARG A 265 30.57 19.19 -5.93
C ARG A 265 30.65 19.81 -7.32
N ALA A 266 29.92 20.89 -7.57
CA ALA A 266 29.86 21.58 -8.86
C ALA A 266 29.56 20.65 -10.05
N GLY A 267 28.70 19.64 -9.83
CA GLY A 267 28.33 18.67 -10.87
C GLY A 267 29.37 17.57 -11.12
N ASN A 268 30.44 17.49 -10.34
CA ASN A 268 31.49 16.47 -10.52
C ASN A 268 31.06 15.08 -9.98
N VAL A 269 30.03 14.50 -10.59
CA VAL A 269 29.48 13.18 -10.31
C VAL A 269 29.28 12.45 -11.64
N SER A 270 30.07 11.41 -11.89
CA SER A 270 30.06 10.72 -13.19
C SER A 270 28.86 9.80 -13.39
N ARG A 271 28.26 9.29 -12.30
CA ARG A 271 27.13 8.35 -12.36
C ARG A 271 26.39 8.29 -11.03
N ILE A 272 25.06 8.18 -11.11
CA ILE A 272 24.20 7.81 -9.99
C ILE A 272 23.81 6.35 -10.18
N MET A 273 23.97 5.54 -9.13
CA MET A 273 23.56 4.13 -9.11
C MET A 273 22.54 3.95 -7.99
N MET A 274 21.37 3.41 -8.32
CA MET A 274 20.30 3.13 -7.36
C MET A 274 20.15 1.63 -7.20
N ILE A 275 20.06 1.17 -5.96
CA ILE A 275 19.89 -0.24 -5.61
C ILE A 275 18.56 -0.37 -4.88
N ASP A 276 17.59 -0.96 -5.56
CA ASP A 276 16.25 -1.17 -5.05
C ASP A 276 15.80 -2.59 -5.38
N ALA A 277 14.78 -3.07 -4.67
CA ALA A 277 14.15 -4.32 -5.02
C ALA A 277 13.07 -4.11 -6.08
N ALA A 278 13.30 -4.69 -7.24
CA ALA A 278 12.30 -4.74 -8.29
C ALA A 278 11.15 -5.69 -7.90
N MET A 279 9.94 -5.33 -8.30
CA MET A 279 8.84 -6.30 -8.29
C MET A 279 9.16 -7.43 -9.26
N LYS A 280 9.04 -8.65 -8.77
CA LYS A 280 9.20 -9.87 -9.56
C LYS A 280 7.88 -10.24 -10.23
N LEU A 281 7.90 -10.55 -11.52
CA LEU A 281 6.77 -11.18 -12.18
C LEU A 281 6.63 -12.64 -11.74
N GLU A 282 5.42 -13.18 -11.73
CA GLU A 282 5.13 -14.52 -11.19
C GLU A 282 5.90 -15.66 -11.88
N GLY A 283 6.43 -15.42 -13.10
CA GLY A 283 7.25 -16.35 -13.86
C GLY A 283 8.78 -16.20 -13.70
N GLU A 284 9.27 -15.15 -13.03
CA GLU A 284 10.70 -14.87 -12.90
C GLU A 284 11.32 -15.59 -11.69
N LYS A 285 12.63 -15.80 -11.69
CA LYS A 285 13.29 -16.41 -10.53
C LYS A 285 13.54 -15.36 -9.46
N THR A 286 13.32 -15.74 -8.21
CA THR A 286 13.58 -14.85 -7.07
C THR A 286 15.08 -14.64 -6.92
N GLY A 287 15.50 -13.39 -6.69
CA GLY A 287 16.90 -13.03 -6.48
C GLY A 287 17.70 -12.82 -7.78
N GLU A 288 17.03 -12.76 -8.93
CA GLU A 288 17.66 -12.32 -10.18
C GLU A 288 18.00 -10.81 -10.10
N ILE A 289 19.14 -10.45 -10.68
CA ILE A 289 19.59 -9.06 -10.79
C ILE A 289 19.08 -8.52 -12.11
N ALA A 290 18.33 -7.41 -12.05
CA ALA A 290 17.88 -6.66 -13.22
C ALA A 290 18.59 -5.32 -13.26
N GLU A 291 19.06 -4.92 -14.45
CA GLU A 291 19.68 -3.62 -14.69
C GLU A 291 18.77 -2.75 -15.56
N GLY A 292 18.67 -1.46 -15.22
CA GLY A 292 17.80 -0.51 -15.91
C GLY A 292 18.35 0.91 -15.86
N VAL A 293 17.71 1.82 -16.61
CA VAL A 293 18.06 3.24 -16.67
C VAL A 293 16.87 4.07 -16.17
N GLY A 294 17.15 5.03 -15.29
CA GLY A 294 16.15 5.90 -14.66
C GLY A 294 16.24 5.85 -13.13
N ALA A 295 15.48 6.71 -12.45
CA ALA A 295 15.45 6.72 -11.00
C ALA A 295 14.53 5.61 -10.46
N ALA A 296 15.13 4.67 -9.71
CA ALA A 296 14.45 3.56 -9.05
C ALA A 296 14.18 3.91 -7.58
N ILE A 297 13.05 4.58 -7.33
CA ILE A 297 12.58 4.92 -5.99
C ILE A 297 11.06 4.86 -5.93
N GLY A 298 10.53 4.32 -4.83
CA GLY A 298 9.11 4.30 -4.55
C GLY A 298 8.53 5.65 -4.15
N GLY A 299 7.23 5.65 -3.84
CA GLY A 299 6.50 6.82 -3.38
C GLY A 299 5.63 7.46 -4.46
N ILE A 300 5.22 8.70 -4.21
CA ILE A 300 4.24 9.45 -5.00
C ILE A 300 4.84 10.18 -6.22
N GLY A 301 6.14 10.01 -6.47
CA GLY A 301 6.84 10.55 -7.65
C GLY A 301 7.64 11.84 -7.43
N VAL A 302 7.53 12.50 -6.27
CA VAL A 302 8.30 13.72 -5.95
C VAL A 302 9.80 13.43 -5.93
N GLU A 303 10.24 12.47 -5.11
CA GLU A 303 11.66 12.09 -4.99
C GLU A 303 12.24 11.64 -6.33
N LYS A 304 11.45 10.87 -7.10
CA LYS A 304 11.85 10.40 -8.43
C LYS A 304 12.12 11.58 -9.38
N TRP A 305 11.20 12.54 -9.42
CA TRP A 305 11.35 13.76 -10.22
C TRP A 305 12.56 14.58 -9.79
N GLU A 306 12.80 14.78 -8.49
CA GLU A 306 13.95 15.55 -8.01
C GLU A 306 15.30 14.92 -8.44
N ILE A 307 15.39 13.60 -8.37
CA ILE A 307 16.58 12.83 -8.81
C ILE A 307 16.76 12.96 -10.32
N GLU A 308 15.69 12.81 -11.10
CA GLU A 308 15.73 12.91 -12.56
C GLU A 308 16.08 14.34 -13.02
N GLU A 309 15.52 15.35 -12.37
CA GLU A 309 15.77 16.77 -12.67
C GLU A 309 17.24 17.14 -12.41
N VAL A 310 17.80 16.74 -11.26
CA VAL A 310 19.22 17.03 -10.97
C VAL A 310 20.16 16.24 -11.89
N ALA A 311 19.82 14.98 -12.19
CA ALA A 311 20.61 14.16 -13.11
C ALA A 311 20.60 14.76 -14.53
N ALA A 312 19.45 15.25 -15.02
CA ALA A 312 19.36 15.89 -16.33
C ALA A 312 20.10 17.23 -16.40
N LYS A 313 20.13 17.98 -15.29
CA LYS A 313 20.80 19.29 -15.22
C LYS A 313 22.34 19.19 -15.23
N TYR A 314 22.91 18.14 -14.64
CA TYR A 314 24.36 17.99 -14.45
C TYR A 314 24.99 16.80 -15.22
N GLY A 315 24.18 15.99 -15.89
CA GLY A 315 24.60 14.79 -16.63
C GLY A 315 25.00 15.03 -18.08
#